data_AF-A0A6N9RMT1-F1
#
_entry.id   AF-A0A6N9RMT1-F1
#
_cell.length_a   1.000
_cell.length_b   1.000
_cell.length_c   1.000
_cell.angle_alpha   90.00
_cell.angle_beta   90.00
_cell.angle_gamma   90.00
#
_symmetry.space_group_name_H-M   'P 1'
#
loop_
_entity.id
_entity.type
_entity.pdbx_description
1 polymer ?
#
loop_
_entity_poly.entity_id
_entity_poly.type
_entity_poly.pdbx_seq_one_letter_code
_entity_poly.pdbx_strand_id
1 'polypeptide(L)'
;MQPAAQLWVDTVADVRMHESTHQRPIDQFEEERAKLRPLNPAGFDLARVTNVRATKQFRVALDSNHYSVPARCAGQLLTLKSYADRVCIYERDQLVARHLRSMDRHQDIEDPEHAQLLVAQRKTAREQRLLVQFLALSPR
;
A
#
# COMPACT_ATOMS: atom_id res chain seq x y z
N MET A 1 10.85 10.59 17.70
CA MET A 1 10.38 10.65 19.11
C MET A 1 11.10 11.79 19.81
N GLN A 2 10.42 12.52 20.70
CA GLN A 2 11.06 13.59 21.47
C GLN A 2 11.93 12.95 22.57
N PRO A 3 13.23 13.27 22.66
CA PRO A 3 14.16 12.63 23.60
C PRO A 3 13.77 12.81 25.08
N ALA A 4 13.05 13.88 25.41
CA ALA A 4 12.56 14.13 26.77
C ALA A 4 11.49 13.14 27.23
N ALA A 5 10.62 12.66 26.33
CA ALA A 5 9.59 11.71 26.68
C ALA A 5 10.19 10.34 27.04
N GLN A 6 11.20 9.90 26.29
CA GLN A 6 11.91 8.67 26.58
C GLN A 6 12.65 8.77 27.93
N LEU A 7 13.36 9.88 28.16
CA LEU A 7 14.05 10.11 29.42
C LEU A 7 13.07 10.05 30.61
N TRP A 8 11.88 10.63 30.49
CA TRP A 8 10.88 10.61 31.55
C TRP A 8 10.34 9.20 31.80
N VAL A 9 10.11 8.40 30.75
CA VAL A 9 9.71 6.99 30.90
C VAL A 9 10.78 6.21 31.68
N ASP A 10 12.03 6.31 31.24
CA ASP A 10 13.14 5.53 31.79
C ASP A 10 13.51 5.95 33.23
N THR A 11 13.38 7.25 33.56
CA THR A 11 13.84 7.80 34.86
C THR A 11 12.75 8.08 35.88
N VAL A 12 11.48 8.14 35.45
CA VAL A 12 10.35 8.46 36.33
C VAL A 12 9.25 7.43 36.22
N ALA A 13 8.74 7.15 35.02
CA ALA A 13 7.54 6.33 34.88
C ALA A 13 7.78 4.85 35.25
N ASP A 14 8.89 4.27 34.80
CA ASP A 14 9.19 2.83 34.96
C ASP A 14 9.79 2.49 36.33
N VAL A 15 10.44 3.46 36.97
CA VAL A 15 11.14 3.29 38.26
C VAL A 15 10.36 3.81 39.46
N ARG A 16 9.25 4.55 39.26
CA ARG A 16 8.41 5.01 40.38
C ARG A 16 7.76 3.85 41.10
N MET A 17 7.59 4.00 42.41
CA MET A 17 6.73 3.13 43.19
C MET A 17 5.28 3.43 42.84
N HIS A 18 4.58 2.44 42.27
CA HIS A 18 3.18 2.60 41.93
C HIS A 18 2.31 2.44 43.19
N GLU A 19 1.35 3.34 43.40
CA GLU A 19 0.54 3.35 44.62
C GLU A 19 -0.32 2.09 44.78
N SER A 20 -0.89 1.57 43.69
CA SER A 20 -1.81 0.41 43.74
C SER A 20 -1.12 -0.94 43.89
N THR A 21 0.08 -1.10 43.30
CA THR A 21 0.84 -2.36 43.29
C THR A 21 1.98 -2.34 44.29
N HIS A 22 2.31 -1.17 44.86
CA HIS A 22 3.45 -0.96 45.76
C HIS A 22 4.79 -1.50 45.23
N GLN A 23 4.90 -1.63 43.91
CA GLN A 23 6.06 -2.15 43.20
C GLN A 23 6.43 -1.20 42.07
N ARG A 24 7.68 -1.27 41.63
CA ARG A 24 8.13 -0.55 40.45
C ARG A 24 7.64 -1.29 39.21
N PRO A 25 7.04 -0.60 38.22
CA PRO A 25 6.59 -1.22 36.98
C PRO A 25 7.64 -2.10 36.29
N ILE A 26 8.92 -1.70 36.32
CA ILE A 26 10.01 -2.48 35.73
C ILE A 26 10.21 -3.86 36.36
N ASP A 27 10.09 -3.97 37.69
CA ASP A 27 10.26 -5.25 38.39
C ASP A 27 9.05 -6.16 38.13
N GLN A 28 7.85 -5.59 38.18
CA GLN A 28 6.61 -6.31 37.90
C GLN A 28 6.57 -6.82 36.46
N PHE A 29 7.06 -6.04 35.50
CA PHE A 29 7.09 -6.41 34.10
C PHE A 29 7.99 -7.63 33.86
N GLU A 30 9.16 -7.73 34.50
CA GLU A 30 10.03 -8.92 34.36
C GLU A 30 9.36 -10.19 34.91
N GLU A 31 8.61 -10.10 36.01
CA GLU A 31 7.83 -11.23 36.54
C GLU A 31 6.68 -11.66 35.62
N GLU A 32 6.00 -10.70 35.00
CA GLU A 32 4.92 -10.96 34.05
C GLU A 32 5.44 -11.47 32.71
N ARG A 33 6.60 -11.00 32.27
CA ARG A 33 7.22 -11.35 30.99
C ARG A 33 7.41 -12.86 30.82
N ALA A 34 7.73 -13.57 31.90
CA ALA A 34 7.82 -15.04 31.89
C ALA A 34 6.48 -15.75 31.65
N LYS A 35 5.35 -15.06 31.89
CA LYS A 35 3.99 -15.57 31.72
C LYS A 35 3.36 -15.15 30.38
N LEU A 36 4.00 -14.23 29.65
CA LEU A 36 3.50 -13.75 28.36
C LEU A 36 3.69 -14.80 27.27
N ARG A 37 2.76 -14.82 26.31
CA ARG A 37 2.89 -15.65 25.11
C ARG A 37 3.94 -15.06 24.16
N PRO A 38 4.65 -15.90 23.40
CA PRO A 38 5.55 -15.41 22.37
C PRO A 38 4.79 -14.54 21.37
N LEU A 39 5.49 -13.51 20.87
CA LEU A 39 4.94 -12.63 19.84
C LEU A 39 4.56 -13.46 18.61
N ASN A 40 3.37 -13.21 18.06
CA ASN A 40 2.92 -13.89 16.85
C ASN A 40 3.91 -13.58 15.69
N PRO A 41 4.58 -14.60 15.10
CA PRO A 41 5.55 -14.39 14.03
C PRO A 41 4.93 -13.82 12.75
N ALA A 42 3.62 -13.98 12.55
CA ALA A 42 2.91 -13.41 11.40
C ALA A 42 2.75 -11.87 11.47
N GLY A 43 3.00 -11.27 12.64
CA GLY A 43 2.82 -9.84 12.87
C GLY A 43 1.35 -9.40 12.76
N PHE A 44 1.13 -8.09 12.86
CA PHE A 44 -0.16 -7.46 12.60
C PHE A 44 -0.11 -6.71 11.27
N ASP A 45 -1.17 -6.82 10.47
CA ASP A 45 -1.31 -6.00 9.26
C ASP A 45 -1.58 -4.55 9.66
N LEU A 46 -0.55 -3.71 9.59
CA LEU A 46 -0.64 -2.28 9.91
C LEU A 46 -1.25 -1.46 8.76
N ALA A 47 -1.77 -2.11 7.72
CA ALA A 47 -2.41 -1.42 6.61
C ALA A 47 -3.68 -0.69 7.05
N ARG A 48 -3.81 0.55 6.61
CA ARG A 48 -5.12 1.19 6.52
C ARG A 48 -5.78 0.73 5.22
N VAL A 49 -6.92 0.06 5.36
CA VAL A 49 -7.70 -0.45 4.23
C VAL A 49 -8.79 0.55 3.85
N THR A 50 -8.84 0.94 2.58
CA THR A 50 -9.87 1.83 2.04
C THR A 50 -10.35 1.34 0.67
N ASN A 51 -11.61 1.61 0.35
CA ASN A 51 -12.13 1.38 -0.99
C ASN A 51 -11.95 2.64 -1.82
N VAL A 52 -11.33 2.48 -2.99
CA VAL A 52 -10.98 3.58 -3.89
C VAL A 52 -11.40 3.25 -5.31
N ARG A 53 -11.81 4.25 -6.08
CA ARG A 53 -12.19 4.07 -7.48
C ARG A 53 -11.05 4.50 -8.38
N ALA A 54 -10.65 3.63 -9.31
CA ALA A 54 -9.70 4.00 -10.33
C ALA A 54 -10.32 5.00 -11.31
N THR A 55 -9.58 6.05 -11.66
CA THR A 55 -9.99 7.02 -12.68
C THR A 55 -9.96 6.41 -14.09
N LYS A 56 -10.51 7.12 -15.07
CA LYS A 56 -10.44 6.73 -16.50
C LYS A 56 -9.00 6.69 -17.04
N GLN A 57 -8.06 7.35 -16.37
CA GLN A 57 -6.63 7.37 -16.70
C GLN A 57 -5.84 6.31 -15.93
N PHE A 58 -6.52 5.33 -15.31
CA PHE A 58 -5.88 4.26 -14.54
C PHE A 58 -5.02 4.82 -13.39
N ARG A 59 -5.57 5.80 -12.66
CA ARG A 59 -4.96 6.40 -11.46
C ARG A 59 -5.86 6.21 -10.25
N VAL A 60 -5.25 6.06 -9.09
CA VAL A 60 -5.91 5.97 -7.78
C VAL A 60 -5.33 7.06 -6.88
N ALA A 61 -6.20 7.87 -6.28
CA ALA A 61 -5.78 8.96 -5.40
C ALA A 61 -5.61 8.46 -3.95
N LEU A 62 -4.50 8.84 -3.31
CA LEU A 62 -4.23 8.63 -1.89
C LEU A 62 -3.40 9.80 -1.35
N ASP A 63 -3.86 10.45 -0.28
CA ASP A 63 -3.17 11.54 0.41
C ASP A 63 -2.65 12.66 -0.55
N SER A 64 -3.47 13.04 -1.53
CA SER A 64 -3.15 14.01 -2.60
C SER A 64 -2.13 13.55 -3.65
N ASN A 65 -1.69 12.29 -3.61
CA ASN A 65 -0.87 11.66 -4.64
C ASN A 65 -1.70 10.73 -5.52
N HIS A 66 -1.24 10.52 -6.74
CA HIS A 66 -1.85 9.61 -7.71
C HIS A 66 -0.93 8.41 -7.93
N TYR A 67 -1.52 7.22 -7.86
CA TYR A 67 -0.82 5.96 -8.09
C TYR A 67 -1.41 5.30 -9.33
N SER A 68 -0.54 4.91 -10.25
CA SER A 68 -0.95 4.18 -11.45
C SER A 68 -1.48 2.77 -11.11
N VAL A 69 -2.46 2.31 -11.89
CA VAL A 69 -2.96 0.94 -11.83
C VAL A 69 -3.01 0.34 -13.24
N PRO A 70 -3.03 -1.00 -13.37
CA PRO A 70 -3.16 -1.63 -14.67
C PRO A 70 -4.43 -1.20 -15.40
N ALA A 71 -4.33 -1.11 -16.72
CA ALA A 71 -5.38 -0.53 -17.54
C ALA A 71 -6.75 -1.23 -17.43
N ARG A 72 -6.73 -2.54 -17.22
CA ARG A 72 -7.95 -3.34 -17.02
C ARG A 72 -8.81 -2.87 -15.84
N CYS A 73 -8.20 -2.19 -14.85
CA CYS A 73 -8.87 -1.75 -13.64
C CYS A 73 -9.49 -0.35 -13.75
N ALA A 74 -9.41 0.34 -14.90
CA ALA A 74 -10.01 1.68 -15.05
C ALA A 74 -11.49 1.70 -14.68
N GLY A 75 -11.89 2.68 -13.89
CA GLY A 75 -13.29 2.88 -13.52
C GLY A 75 -13.85 1.86 -12.54
N GLN A 76 -13.05 0.88 -12.10
CA GLN A 76 -13.45 -0.14 -11.14
C GLN A 76 -13.23 0.30 -9.69
N LEU A 77 -13.96 -0.34 -8.76
CA LEU A 77 -13.75 -0.18 -7.33
C LEU A 77 -12.66 -1.17 -6.88
N LEU A 78 -11.61 -0.65 -6.26
CA LEU A 78 -10.45 -1.40 -5.80
C LEU A 78 -10.28 -1.22 -4.29
N THR A 79 -9.60 -2.16 -3.68
CA THR A 79 -9.23 -2.10 -2.26
C THR A 79 -7.78 -1.66 -2.15
N LEU A 80 -7.57 -0.51 -1.53
CA LEU A 80 -6.25 0.04 -1.27
C LEU A 80 -5.84 -0.26 0.17
N LYS A 81 -4.66 -0.86 0.33
CA LYS A 81 -3.97 -1.05 1.61
C LYS A 81 -2.79 -0.08 1.65
N SER A 82 -2.89 0.95 2.49
CA SER A 82 -1.78 1.89 2.72
C SER A 82 -0.98 1.50 3.96
N TYR A 83 0.29 1.24 3.75
CA TYR A 83 1.30 1.04 4.79
C TYR A 83 2.09 2.33 5.00
N ALA A 84 3.04 2.35 5.95
CA ALA A 84 3.92 3.49 6.14
C ALA A 84 4.91 3.66 4.96
N ASP A 85 5.39 2.55 4.40
CA ASP A 85 6.42 2.49 3.35
C ASP A 85 5.87 2.24 1.95
N ARG A 86 4.69 1.61 1.84
CA ARG A 86 4.14 1.13 0.57
C ARG A 86 2.63 1.28 0.46
N VAL A 87 2.15 1.23 -0.77
CA VAL A 87 0.73 1.19 -1.13
C VAL A 87 0.48 -0.05 -1.98
N CYS A 88 -0.46 -0.88 -1.54
CA CYS A 88 -0.87 -2.07 -2.28
C CYS A 88 -2.31 -1.91 -2.73
N ILE A 89 -2.60 -2.18 -3.99
CA ILE A 89 -3.92 -2.05 -4.58
C ILE A 89 -4.39 -3.43 -5.02
N TYR A 90 -5.60 -3.79 -4.59
CA TYR A 90 -6.21 -5.09 -4.81
C TYR A 90 -7.50 -4.95 -5.61
N GLU A 91 -7.68 -5.86 -6.55
CA GLU A 91 -8.97 -6.12 -7.18
C GLU A 91 -9.58 -7.34 -6.48
N ARG A 92 -10.54 -7.09 -5.58
CA ARG A 92 -11.08 -8.10 -4.65
C ARG A 92 -9.97 -8.68 -3.77
N ASP A 93 -9.43 -9.85 -4.12
CA ASP A 93 -8.36 -10.55 -3.38
C ASP A 93 -7.03 -10.56 -4.15
N GLN A 94 -7.02 -10.11 -5.41
CA GLN A 94 -5.84 -10.15 -6.27
C GLN A 94 -5.05 -8.85 -6.17
N LEU A 95 -3.76 -8.93 -5.81
CA LEU A 95 -2.86 -7.79 -5.87
C LEU A 95 -2.66 -7.36 -7.33
N VAL A 96 -3.06 -6.14 -7.65
CA VAL A 96 -2.95 -5.60 -9.02
C VAL A 96 -1.83 -4.57 -9.18
N ALA A 97 -1.48 -3.85 -8.13
CA ALA A 97 -0.38 -2.89 -8.14
C ALA A 97 0.25 -2.75 -6.75
N ARG A 98 1.57 -2.48 -6.73
CA ARG A 98 2.33 -2.22 -5.51
C ARG A 98 3.31 -1.07 -5.77
N HIS A 99 3.20 -0.03 -4.96
CA HIS A 99 4.00 1.19 -5.07
C HIS A 99 4.69 1.53 -3.76
N LEU A 100 5.79 2.28 -3.83
CA LEU A 100 6.36 2.94 -2.65
C LEU A 100 5.45 4.12 -2.27
N ARG A 101 5.18 4.29 -0.97
CA ARG A 101 4.34 5.40 -0.50
C ARG A 101 5.17 6.68 -0.47
N SER A 102 4.72 7.71 -1.16
CA SER A 102 5.26 9.06 -1.02
C SER A 102 4.45 9.87 0.00
N MET A 103 5.17 10.63 0.84
CA MET A 103 4.60 11.59 1.80
C MET A 103 4.58 13.02 1.24
N ASP A 104 5.11 13.22 0.03
CA ASP A 104 4.99 14.49 -0.69
C ASP A 104 3.55 14.72 -1.15
N ARG A 105 3.29 15.85 -1.81
CA ARG A 105 1.95 16.20 -2.31
C ARG A 105 1.96 16.36 -3.82
N HIS A 106 0.87 15.97 -4.46
CA HIS A 106 0.64 16.11 -5.90
C HIS A 106 1.64 15.34 -6.78
N GLN A 107 2.20 14.25 -6.26
CA GLN A 107 3.04 13.35 -7.06
C GLN A 107 2.17 12.41 -7.89
N ASP A 108 2.59 12.13 -9.13
CA ASP A 108 2.04 11.07 -9.97
C ASP A 108 3.08 9.94 -10.05
N ILE A 109 2.74 8.81 -9.44
CA ILE A 109 3.62 7.65 -9.28
C ILE A 109 3.19 6.62 -10.30
N GLU A 110 3.95 6.60 -11.39
CA GLU A 110 3.70 5.76 -12.55
C GLU A 110 4.62 4.54 -12.56
N ASP A 111 4.03 3.36 -12.73
CA ASP A 111 4.76 2.14 -13.05
C ASP A 111 4.66 1.89 -14.58
N PRO A 112 5.79 1.81 -15.30
CA PRO A 112 5.80 1.60 -16.73
C PRO A 112 5.14 0.27 -17.16
N GLU A 113 5.13 -0.77 -16.33
CA GLU A 113 4.46 -2.04 -16.66
C GLU A 113 2.94 -1.87 -16.82
N HIS A 114 2.33 -0.94 -16.09
CA HIS A 114 0.88 -0.73 -16.14
C HIS A 114 0.40 -0.20 -17.49
N ALA A 115 1.27 0.51 -18.21
CA ALA A 115 1.01 1.01 -19.56
C ALA A 115 1.27 -0.04 -20.67
N GLN A 116 2.11 -1.04 -20.41
CA GLN A 116 2.52 -2.02 -21.43
C GLN A 116 1.34 -2.82 -22.00
N LEU A 117 0.36 -3.19 -21.17
CA LEU A 117 -0.84 -3.90 -21.62
C LEU A 117 -1.64 -3.09 -22.66
N LEU A 118 -1.75 -1.77 -22.50
CA LEU A 118 -2.41 -0.89 -23.47
C LEU A 118 -1.61 -0.76 -24.76
N VAL A 119 -0.29 -0.65 -24.65
CA VAL A 119 0.59 -0.54 -25.82
C VAL A 119 0.55 -1.81 -26.64
N ALA A 120 0.55 -2.99 -26.01
CA ALA A 120 0.43 -4.28 -26.68
C ALA A 120 -0.91 -4.39 -27.44
N GLN A 121 -2.04 -4.08 -26.79
CA GLN A 121 -3.36 -4.11 -27.44
C GLN A 121 -3.47 -3.15 -28.63
N ARG A 122 -2.90 -1.94 -28.52
CA ARG A 122 -2.89 -0.95 -29.62
C ARG A 122 -2.07 -1.42 -30.82
N LYS A 123 -0.95 -2.12 -30.61
CA LYS A 123 -0.14 -2.68 -31.69
C LYS A 123 -0.92 -3.73 -32.49
N THR A 124 -1.55 -4.68 -31.81
CA THR A 124 -2.36 -5.73 -32.45
C THR A 124 -3.53 -5.16 -33.24
N ALA A 125 -4.26 -4.18 -32.69
CA ALA A 125 -5.37 -3.55 -33.39
C ALA A 125 -4.92 -2.80 -34.66
N ARG A 126 -3.76 -2.13 -34.62
CA ARG A 126 -3.16 -1.46 -35.79
C ARG A 126 -2.75 -2.47 -36.86
N GLU A 127 -2.13 -3.58 -36.48
CA GLU A 127 -1.74 -4.66 -37.39
C GLU A 127 -2.96 -5.30 -38.07
N GLN A 128 -4.03 -5.58 -37.32
CA GLN A 128 -5.29 -6.07 -37.88
C GLN A 128 -5.89 -5.09 -38.90
N ARG A 129 -5.86 -3.79 -38.59
CA ARG A 129 -6.38 -2.76 -39.50
C ARG A 129 -5.54 -2.63 -40.77
N LEU A 130 -4.21 -2.72 -40.65
CA LEU A 130 -3.28 -2.77 -41.77
C LEU A 130 -3.51 -4.02 -42.64
N LEU A 131 -3.73 -5.18 -42.02
CA LEU A 131 -4.03 -6.42 -42.73
C LEU A 131 -5.34 -6.32 -43.52
N VAL A 132 -6.40 -5.79 -42.91
CA VAL A 132 -7.69 -5.55 -43.60
C VAL A 132 -7.52 -4.60 -44.79
N GLN A 133 -6.78 -3.49 -44.61
CA GLN A 133 -6.49 -2.56 -45.71
C GLN A 133 -5.67 -3.24 -46.82
N PHE A 134 -4.67 -4.03 -46.47
CA PHE A 134 -3.84 -4.76 -47.42
C PHE A 134 -4.66 -5.77 -48.23
N LEU A 135 -5.52 -6.56 -47.57
CA LEU A 135 -6.43 -7.50 -48.22
C LEU A 135 -7.46 -6.80 -49.12
N ALA A 136 -7.88 -5.58 -48.78
CA ALA A 136 -8.78 -4.78 -49.60
C ALA A 136 -8.12 -4.24 -50.89
N LEU A 137 -6.79 -4.20 -50.95
CA LEU A 137 -6.02 -3.72 -52.10
C LEU A 137 -5.63 -4.82 -53.10
N SER A 138 -5.86 -6.09 -52.77
CA SER A 138 -5.56 -7.20 -53.68
C SER A 138 -6.74 -7.44 -54.65
N PRO A 139 -6.51 -7.51 -55.97
CA PRO A 139 -7.56 -7.86 -56.92
C PRO A 139 -8.00 -9.32 -56.71
N ARG A 140 -9.31 -9.57 -56.81
CA ARG A 140 -9.93 -10.90 -56.69
C ARG A 140 -9.53 -11.83 -57.83
#